data_AF-A0A7D4V5S0-F1
#
_entry.id   AF-A0A7D4V5S0-F1
#
_cell.length_a   1.000
_cell.length_b   1.000
_cell.length_c   1.000
_cell.angle_alpha   90.00
_cell.angle_beta   90.00
_cell.angle_gamma   90.00
#
_symmetry.space_group_name_H-M   'P 1'
#
loop_
_entity.id
_entity.type
_entity.pdbx_description
1 polymer ?
#
loop_
_entity_poly.entity_id
_entity_poly.type
_entity_poly.pdbx_seq_one_letter_code
_entity_poly.pdbx_strand_id
1 'polypeptide(L)' 'MAVPKKRTSGSRKKIRNRVWKNRSIQVASKAFSLAQSVLAGRSKSFYYVAEKKDSKKNE' A
#
# COMPACT_ATOMS: atom_id res chain seq x y z
N MET A 1 -14.84 -16.34 32.28
CA MET A 1 -14.45 -15.84 30.94
C MET A 1 -15.52 -16.27 29.93
N ALA A 2 -15.84 -15.43 28.95
CA ALA A 2 -16.83 -15.80 27.93
C ALA A 2 -16.23 -16.82 26.95
N VAL A 3 -16.96 -17.91 26.69
CA VAL A 3 -16.56 -18.99 25.78
C VAL A 3 -17.55 -19.07 24.62
N PRO A 4 -17.09 -19.19 23.36
CA PRO A 4 -17.99 -19.34 22.22
C PRO A 4 -18.77 -20.65 22.33
N LYS A 5 -20.10 -20.56 22.33
CA LYS A 5 -20.98 -21.74 22.40
C LYS A 5 -20.89 -22.63 21.15
N LYS A 6 -20.60 -22.02 19.99
CA LYS A 6 -20.51 -22.69 18.69
C LYS A 6 -19.38 -22.08 17.86
N ARG A 7 -18.81 -22.88 16.95
CA ARG A 7 -17.81 -22.40 15.99
C ARG A 7 -18.43 -21.41 15.01
N THR A 8 -17.64 -20.47 14.53
CA THR A 8 -18.07 -19.61 13.42
C THR A 8 -18.17 -20.41 12.12
N SER A 9 -19.19 -20.13 11.30
CA SER A 9 -19.30 -20.75 9.98
C SER A 9 -18.13 -20.34 9.08
N GLY A 10 -17.83 -21.18 8.09
CA GLY A 10 -16.78 -20.88 7.11
C GLY A 10 -17.01 -19.56 6.38
N SER A 11 -18.26 -19.23 6.04
CA SER A 11 -18.63 -17.97 5.40
C SER A 11 -18.32 -16.76 6.27
N ARG A 12 -18.72 -16.77 7.56
CA ARG A 12 -18.44 -15.69 8.51
C ARG A 12 -16.94 -15.50 8.77
N LYS A 13 -16.17 -16.59 8.81
CA LYS A 13 -14.69 -16.53 8.90
C LYS A 13 -14.09 -15.87 7.65
N LYS A 14 -14.52 -16.26 6.45
CA LYS A 14 -14.03 -15.69 5.18
C LYS A 14 -14.34 -14.20 5.06
N ILE A 15 -15.55 -13.76 5.44
CA ILE A 15 -15.94 -12.34 5.42
C ILE A 15 -15.01 -11.50 6.32
N ARG A 16 -14.77 -11.93 7.56
CA ARG A 16 -13.87 -11.22 8.48
C ARG A 16 -12.44 -11.13 7.93
N ASN A 17 -11.93 -12.21 7.34
CA ASN A 17 -10.61 -12.21 6.71
C ASN A 17 -10.54 -11.26 5.51
N ARG A 18 -11.59 -11.20 4.68
CA ARG A 18 -11.67 -10.26 3.56
C ARG A 18 -11.65 -8.81 4.04
N VAL A 19 -12.42 -8.48 5.09
CA VAL A 19 -12.41 -7.13 5.69
C VAL A 19 -11.01 -6.74 6.15
N TRP A 20 -10.30 -7.67 6.81
CA TRP A 20 -8.92 -7.41 7.25
C TRP A 20 -7.97 -7.18 6.07
N LYS A 21 -8.05 -8.02 5.03
CA LYS A 21 -7.22 -7.89 3.82
C LYS A 21 -7.55 -6.64 2.99
N ASN A 22 -8.81 -6.21 2.93
CA ASN A 22 -9.19 -5.02 2.17
C ASN A 22 -8.53 -3.73 2.67
N ARG A 23 -8.11 -3.68 3.95
CA ARG A 23 -7.41 -2.51 4.50
C ARG A 23 -6.08 -2.24 3.77
N SER A 24 -5.39 -3.26 3.28
CA SER A 24 -4.12 -3.07 2.56
C SER A 24 -4.31 -2.44 1.18
N ILE A 25 -5.48 -2.59 0.57
CA ILE A 25 -5.77 -2.04 -0.77
C ILE A 25 -5.69 -0.52 -0.75
N GLN A 26 -6.27 0.12 0.28
CA GLN A 26 -6.24 1.59 0.40
C GLN A 26 -4.81 2.13 0.59
N VAL A 27 -3.99 1.40 1.36
CA VAL A 27 -2.57 1.75 1.56
C VAL A 27 -1.80 1.59 0.24
N ALA A 28 -2.04 0.51 -0.49
CA ALA A 28 -1.41 0.26 -1.79
C ALA A 28 -1.75 1.35 -2.82
N SER A 29 -3.01 1.79 -2.90
CA SER A 29 -3.41 2.88 -3.80
C SER A 29 -2.69 4.18 -3.49
N LYS A 30 -2.58 4.55 -2.20
CA LYS A 30 -1.84 5.75 -1.77
C LYS A 30 -0.35 5.64 -2.08
N ALA A 31 0.26 4.48 -1.80
CA ALA A 31 1.66 4.22 -2.09
C ALA A 31 1.96 4.29 -3.60
N PHE A 32 1.08 3.75 -4.45
CA PHE A 32 1.23 3.81 -5.90
C PHE A 32 1.20 5.27 -6.42
N SER A 33 0.20 6.06 -5.99
CA SER A 33 0.14 7.48 -6.36
C SER A 33 1.37 8.25 -5.90
N LEU A 34 1.89 7.94 -4.70
CA LEU A 34 3.11 8.55 -4.18
C LEU A 34 4.33 8.19 -5.05
N ALA A 35 4.51 6.92 -5.38
CA ALA A 35 5.60 6.45 -6.22
C ALA A 35 5.60 7.14 -7.60
N GLN A 36 4.42 7.27 -8.23
CA GLN A 36 4.27 8.00 -9.50
C GLN A 36 4.68 9.48 -9.37
N SER A 37 4.30 10.14 -8.27
CA SER A 37 4.69 11.53 -8.02
C SER A 37 6.20 11.68 -7.88
N VAL A 38 6.86 10.74 -7.19
CA VAL A 38 8.32 10.73 -7.01
C VAL A 38 9.04 10.48 -8.34
N LEU A 39 8.61 9.47 -9.09
CA LEU A 39 9.21 9.12 -10.39
C LEU A 39 9.07 10.24 -11.43
N ALA A 40 7.98 11.00 -11.39
CA ALA A 40 7.76 12.11 -12.32
C ALA A 40 8.73 13.30 -12.11
N GLY A 41 9.36 13.43 -10.94
CA GLY A 41 10.34 14.50 -10.64
C GLY A 41 9.77 15.94 -10.66
N ARG A 42 8.45 16.09 -10.82
CA ARG A 42 7.76 17.38 -10.89
C ARG A 42 7.38 17.95 -9.52
N SER A 43 7.26 17.10 -8.50
CA SER A 43 6.86 17.52 -7.15
C SER A 43 8.07 18.06 -6.39
N LYS A 44 7.93 19.27 -5.82
CA LYS A 44 8.96 19.93 -4.99
C LYS A 44 8.77 19.73 -3.48
N SER A 45 7.70 19.04 -3.09
CA SER A 45 7.29 18.89 -1.68
C SER A 45 7.90 17.69 -0.97
N PHE A 46 8.40 16.69 -1.70
CA PHE A 46 8.98 15.47 -1.13
C PHE A 46 10.48 15.39 -1.41
N TYR A 47 11.28 15.16 -0.36
CA TYR A 47 12.72 14.99 -0.47
C TYR A 47 13.05 13.51 -0.21
N TYR A 48 13.66 12.86 -1.20
CA TYR A 48 14.20 11.51 -1.05
C TYR A 48 15.70 11.56 -1.37
N VAL A 49 16.50 10.76 -0.66
CA VAL A 49 17.91 10.56 -0.99
C VAL A 49 17.96 9.69 -2.24
N ALA A 50 17.91 10.34 -3.40
CA ALA A 50 18.17 9.68 -4.67
C ALA A 50 19.68 9.78 -4.95
N GLU A 51 20.35 8.64 -5.08
CA GLU A 51 21.67 8.65 -5.71
C GLU A 51 21.50 9.22 -7.11
N LYS A 52 22.16 10.34 -7.38
CA LYS A 52 22.23 10.90 -8.74
C LYS A 52 22.98 9.88 -9.59
N LYS A 53 22.27 8.99 -10.27
CA LYS A 53 22.78 8.44 -11.52
C LYS A 53 22.75 9.60 -12.49
N ASP A 54 23.90 10.25 -12.65
CA ASP A 54 24.11 11.19 -13.74
C ASP A 54 23.78 10.45 -15.03
N SER A 55 22.55 10.66 -15.54
CA SER A 55 22.21 10.26 -16.88
C SER A 55 23.06 11.13 -17.78
N LYS A 56 24.15 10.56 -18.31
CA LYS A 56 24.90 11.15 -19.40
C LYS A 56 23.87 11.46 -20.50
N LYS A 57 23.54 12.75 -20.65
CA LYS A 57 22.93 13.29 -21.86
C LYS A 57 23.90 12.98 -22.99
N ASN A 58 23.60 11.97 -23.78
CA ASN A 58 24.15 11.89 -25.12
C ASN A 58 23.29 12.80 -26.00
N GLU A 59 23.98 13.57 -26.85
CA GLU A 59 23.51 14.59 -27.80
C GLU A 59 22.20 14.27 -28.53
#